data_AF-A0A850I024-F1
#
_entry.id   AF-A0A850I024-F1
#
_cell.length_a   1.000
_cell.length_b   1.000
_cell.length_c   1.000
_cell.angle_alpha   90.00
_cell.angle_beta   90.00
_cell.angle_gamma   90.00
#
_symmetry.space_group_name_H-M   'P 1'
#
loop_
_entity.id
_entity.type
_entity.pdbx_description
1 polymer ?
#
loop_
_entity_poly.entity_id
_entity_poly.type
_entity_poly.pdbx_seq_one_letter_code
_entity_poly.pdbx_strand_id
1 'polypeptide(L)'
;MPQNITNKDCIGEVKKREKIYDAECSGLYVSLSPTAPPTFSLKYTCRITKQRATQWLGIYQKGGEGSPARDVAYWRREAMKLKIRIGNGEDIAQAARQAHDRQAKQQLTVGQLIDQRIAWISEEIEVRRHTEDGVIIKRKPRMKDWSNMASHLNRFVRPRLDGGARGYQR
;
A
#
# COMPACT_ATOMS: atom_id res chain seq x y z
N MET A 1 -35.40 -10.61 6.92
CA MET A 1 -34.48 -10.49 8.09
C MET A 1 -33.22 -9.79 7.61
N PRO A 2 -32.72 -8.75 8.28
CA PRO A 2 -31.42 -8.19 7.94
C PRO A 2 -30.34 -9.26 8.19
N GLN A 3 -29.53 -9.56 7.17
CA GLN A 3 -28.50 -10.58 7.23
C GLN A 3 -27.25 -10.02 7.92
N ASN A 4 -26.61 -10.81 8.78
CA ASN A 4 -25.27 -10.50 9.29
C ASN A 4 -24.22 -11.12 8.39
N ILE A 5 -23.07 -10.45 8.29
CA ILE A 5 -21.92 -11.01 7.56
C ILE A 5 -21.41 -12.21 8.35
N THR A 6 -21.08 -13.30 7.66
CA THR A 6 -20.46 -14.49 8.23
C THR A 6 -19.12 -14.79 7.58
N ASN A 7 -18.26 -15.54 8.27
CA ASN A 7 -16.98 -15.99 7.71
C ASN A 7 -17.20 -16.89 6.48
N LYS A 8 -18.34 -17.61 6.41
CA LYS A 8 -18.70 -18.43 5.26
C LYS A 8 -18.92 -17.58 4.00
N ASP A 9 -19.59 -16.43 4.15
CA ASP A 9 -19.80 -15.48 3.04
C ASP A 9 -18.47 -14.96 2.48
N CYS A 10 -17.46 -14.80 3.33
CA CYS A 10 -16.14 -14.31 2.94
C CYS A 10 -15.26 -15.38 2.27
N ILE A 11 -15.54 -16.67 2.51
CA ILE A 11 -14.75 -17.79 1.96
C ILE A 11 -15.41 -18.36 0.69
N GLY A 12 -16.73 -18.18 0.56
CA GLY A 12 -17.50 -18.72 -0.56
C GLY A 12 -17.06 -18.20 -1.92
N GLU A 13 -17.35 -18.99 -2.97
CA GLU A 13 -17.12 -18.59 -4.35
C GLU A 13 -18.09 -17.48 -4.78
N VAL A 14 -17.57 -16.44 -5.43
CA VAL A 14 -18.33 -15.26 -5.80
C VAL A 14 -18.33 -15.11 -7.31
N LYS A 15 -19.50 -15.25 -7.94
CA LYS A 15 -19.65 -15.16 -9.41
C LYS A 15 -19.79 -13.72 -9.92
N LYS A 16 -20.33 -12.84 -9.09
CA LYS A 16 -20.60 -11.43 -9.39
C LYS A 16 -20.23 -10.58 -8.19
N ARG A 17 -19.76 -9.35 -8.44
CA ARG A 17 -19.50 -8.39 -7.38
C ARG A 17 -20.78 -8.07 -6.60
N GLU A 18 -20.74 -8.24 -5.28
CA GLU A 18 -21.86 -7.97 -4.39
C GLU A 18 -21.40 -7.33 -3.08
N LYS A 19 -22.36 -6.76 -2.34
CA LYS A 19 -22.12 -6.16 -1.02
C LYS A 19 -23.10 -6.74 -0.02
N ILE A 20 -22.58 -7.27 1.07
CA ILE A 20 -23.37 -7.75 2.20
C ILE A 20 -23.17 -6.78 3.35
N TYR A 21 -24.26 -6.20 3.85
CA TYR A 21 -24.24 -5.29 4.99
C TYR A 21 -24.40 -6.07 6.28
N ASP A 22 -23.78 -5.60 7.35
CA ASP A 22 -23.90 -6.18 8.67
C ASP A 22 -25.07 -5.54 9.42
N ALA A 23 -25.98 -6.37 9.96
CA ALA A 23 -27.12 -5.88 10.73
C ALA A 23 -26.70 -5.39 12.13
N GLU A 24 -25.76 -6.09 12.77
CA GLU A 24 -25.22 -5.74 14.09
C GLU A 24 -24.44 -4.42 14.06
N CYS A 25 -23.67 -4.17 13.00
CA CYS A 25 -22.89 -2.95 12.86
C CYS A 25 -23.39 -2.09 11.69
N SER A 26 -24.35 -1.21 11.96
CA SER A 26 -24.92 -0.35 10.90
C SER A 26 -23.85 0.42 10.12
N GLY A 27 -23.93 0.32 8.78
CA GLY A 27 -22.99 0.92 7.84
C GLY A 27 -21.78 0.05 7.50
N LEU A 28 -21.46 -0.99 8.29
CA LEU A 28 -20.44 -1.97 7.95
C LEU A 28 -20.94 -2.84 6.80
N TYR A 29 -20.08 -3.08 5.83
CA TYR A 29 -20.33 -4.04 4.76
C TYR A 29 -19.05 -4.71 4.30
N VAL A 30 -19.20 -5.90 3.73
CA VAL A 30 -18.16 -6.57 2.95
C VAL A 30 -18.49 -6.44 1.47
N SER A 31 -17.50 -6.07 0.65
CA SER A 31 -17.57 -6.15 -0.80
C SER A 31 -16.90 -7.43 -1.25
N LEU A 32 -17.69 -8.31 -1.87
CA LEU A 32 -17.25 -9.57 -2.46
C LEU A 32 -17.02 -9.35 -3.95
N SER A 33 -15.94 -9.92 -4.49
CA SER A 33 -15.57 -9.79 -5.91
C SER A 33 -15.04 -11.14 -6.41
N PRO A 34 -15.32 -11.52 -7.67
CA PRO A 34 -14.72 -12.71 -8.27
C PRO A 34 -13.18 -12.62 -8.38
N THR A 35 -12.65 -11.40 -8.46
CA THR A 35 -11.23 -11.13 -8.79
C THR A 35 -10.42 -10.55 -7.63
N ALA A 36 -11.04 -10.31 -6.48
CA ALA A 36 -10.39 -9.65 -5.36
C ALA A 36 -10.85 -10.24 -4.03
N PRO A 37 -9.98 -10.27 -3.01
CA PRO A 37 -10.37 -10.75 -1.69
C PRO A 37 -11.51 -9.92 -1.10
N PRO A 38 -12.34 -10.50 -0.22
CA PRO A 38 -13.39 -9.76 0.47
C PRO A 38 -12.83 -8.54 1.18
N THR A 39 -13.45 -7.38 0.96
CA THR A 39 -13.00 -6.09 1.53
C THR A 39 -14.04 -5.51 2.45
N PHE A 40 -13.65 -5.17 3.68
CA PHE A 40 -14.50 -4.55 4.68
C PHE A 40 -14.44 -3.03 4.59
N SER A 41 -15.58 -2.39 4.72
CA SER A 41 -15.70 -0.94 4.69
C SER A 41 -16.86 -0.48 5.57
N LEU A 42 -16.73 0.71 6.14
CA LEU A 42 -17.76 1.36 6.94
C LEU A 42 -18.30 2.59 6.22
N LYS A 43 -19.59 2.59 5.91
CA LYS A 43 -20.31 3.82 5.55
C LYS A 43 -20.69 4.59 6.79
N TYR A 44 -20.43 5.89 6.79
CA TYR A 44 -20.78 6.76 7.90
C TYR A 44 -21.09 8.17 7.38
N THR A 45 -21.69 8.99 8.24
CA THR A 45 -21.88 10.42 7.99
C THR A 45 -20.89 11.19 8.84
N CYS A 46 -20.05 12.00 8.22
CA CYS A 46 -19.12 12.85 8.94
C CYS A 46 -19.89 13.89 9.76
N ARG A 47 -19.62 14.00 11.07
CA ARG A 47 -20.32 14.96 11.93
C ARG A 47 -19.95 16.41 11.63
N ILE A 48 -18.76 16.65 11.07
CA ILE A 48 -18.24 17.98 10.75
C ILE A 48 -18.82 18.45 9.42
N THR A 49 -18.55 17.72 8.33
CA THR A 49 -18.96 18.12 6.98
C THR A 49 -20.42 17.78 6.66
N LYS A 50 -21.08 16.97 7.50
CA LYS A 50 -22.42 16.39 7.28
C LYS A 50 -22.56 15.52 6.03
N GLN A 51 -21.46 15.22 5.35
CA GLN A 51 -21.44 14.40 4.14
C GLN A 51 -21.31 12.91 4.48
N ARG A 52 -21.89 12.07 3.62
CA ARG A 52 -21.68 10.62 3.68
C ARG A 52 -20.30 10.28 3.14
N ALA A 53 -19.59 9.44 3.86
CA ALA A 53 -18.27 8.94 3.51
C ALA A 53 -18.20 7.43 3.68
N THR A 54 -17.17 6.82 3.10
CA THR A 54 -16.87 5.40 3.27
C THR A 54 -15.41 5.26 3.68
N GLN A 55 -15.15 4.61 4.80
CA GLN A 55 -13.81 4.27 5.24
C GLN A 55 -13.52 2.81 4.88
N TRP A 56 -12.41 2.57 4.17
CA TRP A 56 -11.89 1.21 3.98
C TRP A 56 -11.24 0.75 5.29
N LEU A 57 -11.59 -0.47 5.72
CA LEU A 57 -11.07 -1.06 6.96
C LEU A 57 -9.95 -2.04 6.66
N GLY A 58 -10.18 -2.95 5.70
CA GLY A 58 -9.20 -3.98 5.37
C GLY A 58 -9.74 -5.12 4.52
N ILE A 59 -8.92 -6.15 4.36
CA ILE A 59 -9.27 -7.39 3.67
C ILE A 59 -9.56 -8.51 4.67
N TYR A 60 -10.43 -9.44 4.29
CA TYR A 60 -10.58 -10.70 5.00
C TYR A 60 -9.28 -11.49 4.93
N GLN A 61 -8.82 -11.99 6.08
CA GLN A 61 -7.66 -12.86 6.16
C GLN A 61 -7.94 -13.98 7.16
N LYS A 62 -7.91 -15.23 6.67
CA LYS A 62 -7.94 -16.41 7.53
C LYS A 62 -6.63 -16.45 8.33
N GLY A 63 -6.72 -16.61 9.64
CA GLY A 63 -5.54 -16.78 10.49
C GLY A 63 -4.76 -18.03 10.10
N GLY A 64 -3.44 -17.98 10.26
CA GLY A 64 -2.53 -19.09 10.00
C GLY A 64 -1.38 -19.11 11.02
N GLU A 65 -0.44 -20.02 10.83
CA GLU A 65 0.74 -20.14 11.68
C GLU A 65 1.54 -18.83 11.63
N GLY A 66 1.57 -18.09 12.75
CA GLY A 66 2.28 -16.80 12.87
C GLY A 66 1.52 -15.56 12.40
N SER A 67 0.26 -15.65 11.93
CA SER A 67 -0.52 -14.44 11.57
C SER A 67 -1.92 -14.42 12.20
N PRO A 68 -2.31 -13.33 12.89
CA PRO A 68 -3.62 -13.23 13.51
C PRO A 68 -4.72 -13.15 12.44
N ALA A 69 -5.84 -13.83 12.70
CA ALA A 69 -7.01 -13.77 11.83
C ALA A 69 -7.58 -12.34 11.77
N ARG A 70 -7.89 -11.89 10.55
CA ARG A 70 -8.69 -10.66 10.30
C ARG A 70 -10.02 -11.08 9.71
N ASP A 71 -10.79 -11.76 10.55
CA ASP A 71 -12.08 -12.34 10.22
C ASP A 71 -13.23 -11.33 10.43
N VAL A 72 -14.47 -11.78 10.26
CA VAL A 72 -15.64 -10.90 10.40
C VAL A 72 -15.74 -10.31 11.81
N ALA A 73 -15.45 -11.08 12.85
CA ALA A 73 -15.51 -10.61 14.24
C ALA A 73 -14.44 -9.55 14.52
N TYR A 74 -13.23 -9.72 13.99
CA TYR A 74 -12.18 -8.70 14.02
C TYR A 74 -12.66 -7.40 13.36
N TRP A 75 -13.17 -7.47 12.12
CA TRP A 75 -13.59 -6.27 11.40
C TRP A 75 -14.82 -5.59 12.00
N ARG A 76 -15.74 -6.35 12.62
CA ARG A 76 -16.86 -5.78 13.37
C ARG A 76 -16.38 -4.98 14.57
N ARG A 77 -15.40 -5.48 15.34
CA ARG A 77 -14.78 -4.75 16.46
C ARG A 77 -14.08 -3.47 15.99
N GLU A 78 -13.32 -3.54 14.90
CA GLU A 78 -12.65 -2.35 14.33
C GLU A 78 -13.65 -1.32 13.81
N ALA A 79 -14.74 -1.76 13.17
CA ALA A 79 -15.82 -0.88 12.75
C ALA A 79 -16.49 -0.20 13.94
N MET A 80 -16.73 -0.92 15.05
CA MET A 80 -17.28 -0.34 16.27
C MET A 80 -16.35 0.71 16.89
N LYS A 81 -15.04 0.43 16.98
CA LYS A 81 -14.04 1.42 17.42
C LYS A 81 -14.08 2.68 16.55
N LEU A 82 -14.17 2.50 15.24
CA LEU A 82 -14.28 3.62 14.31
C LEU A 82 -15.56 4.42 14.51
N LYS A 83 -16.69 3.75 14.76
CA LYS A 83 -17.97 4.42 15.07
C LYS A 83 -17.91 5.22 16.36
N ILE A 84 -17.22 4.74 17.39
CA ILE A 84 -17.01 5.49 18.64
C ILE A 84 -16.23 6.78 18.32
N ARG A 85 -15.15 6.70 17.56
CA ARG A 85 -14.36 7.87 17.13
C ARG A 85 -15.19 8.88 16.34
N ILE A 86 -16.01 8.41 15.39
CA ILE A 86 -16.96 9.26 14.64
C ILE A 86 -17.98 9.90 15.59
N GLY A 87 -18.49 9.13 16.57
CA GLY A 87 -19.40 9.60 17.61
C GLY A 87 -18.80 10.71 18.46
N ASN A 88 -17.50 10.64 18.74
CA ASN A 88 -16.75 11.66 19.46
C ASN A 88 -16.38 12.88 18.59
N GLY A 89 -16.79 12.91 17.32
CA GLY A 89 -16.61 14.07 16.44
C GLY A 89 -15.29 14.10 15.67
N GLU A 90 -14.54 13.00 15.64
CA GLU A 90 -13.28 12.94 14.89
C GLU A 90 -13.50 13.00 13.36
N ASP A 91 -12.69 13.78 12.65
CA ASP A 91 -12.63 13.76 11.19
C ASP A 91 -11.81 12.56 10.71
N ILE A 92 -12.47 11.42 10.55
CA ILE A 92 -11.83 10.19 10.08
C ILE A 92 -11.17 10.37 8.70
N ALA A 93 -11.79 11.14 7.79
CA ALA A 93 -11.26 11.33 6.45
C ALA A 93 -10.01 12.21 6.43
N GLN A 94 -9.96 13.25 7.28
CA GLN A 94 -8.76 14.05 7.47
C GLN A 94 -7.65 13.26 8.17
N ALA A 95 -7.99 12.50 9.22
CA ALA A 95 -7.04 11.66 9.94
C ALA A 95 -6.39 10.61 9.01
N ALA A 96 -7.19 9.99 8.13
CA ALA A 96 -6.70 9.06 7.11
C ALA A 96 -5.73 9.75 6.12
N ARG A 97 -6.06 10.96 5.65
CA ARG A 97 -5.17 11.76 4.78
C ARG A 97 -3.85 12.08 5.47
N GLN A 98 -3.89 12.57 6.71
CA GLN A 98 -2.69 12.86 7.49
C GLN A 98 -1.86 11.60 7.78
N ALA A 99 -2.48 10.44 7.99
CA ALA A 99 -1.77 9.18 8.16
C ALA A 99 -1.06 8.76 6.86
N HIS A 100 -1.73 8.89 5.72
CA HIS A 100 -1.16 8.64 4.41
C HIS A 100 0.04 9.56 4.14
N ASP A 101 -0.09 10.87 4.41
CA ASP A 101 1.00 11.83 4.22
C ASP A 101 2.20 11.55 5.12
N ARG A 102 1.95 11.14 6.38
CA ARG A 102 3.01 10.71 7.31
C ARG A 102 3.71 9.45 6.81
N GLN A 103 2.96 8.47 6.31
CA GLN A 103 3.53 7.25 5.76
C GLN A 103 4.34 7.54 4.49
N ALA A 104 3.86 8.43 3.61
CA ALA A 104 4.58 8.84 2.42
C ALA A 104 5.93 9.50 2.77
N LYS A 105 5.98 10.30 3.84
CA LYS A 105 7.24 10.88 4.36
C LYS A 105 8.22 9.86 4.94
N GLN A 106 7.74 8.69 5.36
CA GLN A 106 8.58 7.61 5.92
C GLN A 106 9.10 6.65 4.85
N GLN A 107 8.59 6.71 3.63
CA GLN A 107 9.04 5.86 2.52
C GLN A 107 10.24 6.49 1.81
N LEU A 108 11.03 5.66 1.13
CA LEU A 108 12.12 6.12 0.28
C LEU A 108 11.55 6.98 -0.86
N THR A 109 12.10 8.17 -1.03
CA THR A 109 11.83 9.03 -2.19
C THR A 109 12.39 8.40 -3.45
N VAL A 110 11.91 8.86 -4.62
CA VAL A 110 12.43 8.39 -5.91
C VAL A 110 13.92 8.74 -6.05
N GLY A 111 14.36 9.88 -5.53
CA GLY A 111 15.75 10.31 -5.49
C GLY A 111 16.62 9.37 -4.70
N GLN A 112 16.19 9.00 -3.49
CA GLN A 112 16.87 8.01 -2.66
C GLN A 112 16.93 6.64 -3.33
N LEU A 113 15.87 6.20 -4.02
CA LEU A 113 15.89 4.97 -4.81
C LEU A 113 16.87 5.07 -5.99
N ILE A 114 16.95 6.22 -6.65
CA ILE A 114 17.93 6.48 -7.71
C ILE A 114 19.35 6.43 -7.14
N ASP A 115 19.62 7.02 -5.98
CA ASP A 115 20.93 6.98 -5.32
C ASP A 115 21.33 5.54 -5.00
N GLN A 116 20.43 4.76 -4.39
CA GLN A 116 20.66 3.34 -4.11
C GLN A 116 20.91 2.54 -5.39
N ARG A 117 20.16 2.83 -6.45
CA ARG A 117 20.35 2.17 -7.74
C ARG A 117 21.70 2.52 -8.34
N ILE A 118 22.09 3.79 -8.35
CA ILE A 118 23.39 4.25 -8.87
C ILE A 118 24.53 3.59 -8.10
N ALA A 119 24.47 3.63 -6.76
CA ALA A 119 25.47 2.99 -5.90
C ALA A 119 25.63 1.50 -6.21
N TRP A 120 24.51 0.79 -6.41
CA TRP A 120 24.54 -0.64 -6.73
C TRP A 120 25.10 -0.96 -8.12
N ILE A 121 24.78 -0.16 -9.15
CA ILE A 121 25.29 -0.39 -10.52
C ILE A 121 26.76 0.02 -10.67
N SER A 122 27.23 0.98 -9.87
CA SER A 122 28.61 1.46 -9.87
C SER A 122 29.52 0.65 -8.95
N GLU A 123 28.96 -0.14 -8.04
CA GLU A 123 29.71 -0.99 -7.11
C GLU A 123 30.72 -1.87 -7.86
N GLU A 124 31.98 -1.84 -7.43
CA GLU A 124 33.02 -2.68 -8.01
C GLU A 124 32.86 -4.12 -7.53
N ILE A 125 32.72 -5.03 -8.49
CA ILE A 125 32.63 -6.47 -8.26
C ILE A 125 33.85 -7.18 -8.85
N GLU A 126 34.22 -8.27 -8.19
CA GLU A 126 35.25 -9.18 -8.72
C GLU A 126 34.62 -10.16 -9.70
N VAL A 127 35.15 -10.17 -10.92
CA VAL A 127 34.73 -11.08 -11.98
C VAL A 127 35.89 -12.00 -12.31
N ARG A 128 35.66 -13.29 -12.10
CA ARG A 128 36.59 -14.36 -12.50
C ARG A 128 36.44 -14.62 -13.99
N ARG A 129 37.55 -14.56 -14.71
CA ARG A 129 37.62 -14.93 -16.12
C ARG A 129 38.63 -16.07 -16.25
N HIS A 130 38.18 -17.20 -16.78
CA HIS A 130 39.06 -18.28 -17.17
C HIS A 130 39.71 -17.93 -18.52
N THR A 131 41.02 -18.06 -18.56
CA THR A 131 41.89 -17.88 -19.74
C THR A 131 42.73 -19.14 -19.91
N GLU A 132 43.37 -19.30 -21.08
CA GLU A 132 44.22 -20.47 -21.38
C GLU A 132 45.36 -20.63 -20.33
N ASP A 133 45.84 -19.52 -19.76
CA ASP A 133 46.88 -19.48 -18.71
C ASP A 133 46.35 -19.54 -17.26
N GLY A 134 45.05 -19.76 -17.04
CA GLY A 134 44.44 -19.88 -15.70
C GLY A 134 43.31 -18.88 -15.40
N VAL A 135 43.00 -18.65 -14.11
CA VAL A 135 41.88 -17.78 -13.67
C VAL A 135 42.38 -16.37 -13.33
N ILE A 136 41.89 -15.38 -14.08
CA ILE A 136 42.16 -13.96 -13.80
C ILE A 136 40.98 -13.38 -13.01
N ILE A 137 41.27 -12.74 -11.88
CA ILE A 137 40.31 -11.96 -11.10
C ILE A 137 40.42 -10.49 -11.55
N LYS A 138 39.35 -9.93 -12.11
CA LYS A 138 39.29 -8.51 -12.49
C LYS A 138 38.26 -7.78 -11.65
N ARG A 139 38.60 -6.57 -11.19
CA ARG A 139 37.64 -5.65 -10.59
C ARG A 139 37.04 -4.78 -11.68
N LYS A 140 35.71 -4.69 -11.71
CA LYS A 140 34.99 -3.78 -12.59
C LYS A 140 33.64 -3.41 -11.97
N PRO A 141 33.06 -2.26 -12.34
CA PRO A 141 31.70 -1.92 -11.95
C PRO A 141 30.73 -3.03 -12.33
N ARG A 142 29.71 -3.23 -11.49
CA ARG A 142 28.66 -4.24 -11.68
C ARG A 142 28.02 -4.14 -13.07
N MET A 143 27.79 -2.93 -13.56
CA MET A 143 27.33 -2.68 -14.92
C MET A 143 28.34 -1.87 -15.71
N LYS A 144 28.67 -2.33 -16.93
CA LYS A 144 29.68 -1.69 -17.78
C LYS A 144 29.36 -0.22 -18.08
N ASP A 145 28.12 0.07 -18.47
CA ASP A 145 27.67 1.42 -18.86
C ASP A 145 26.95 2.16 -17.71
N TRP A 146 27.35 1.90 -16.47
CA TRP A 146 26.70 2.46 -15.29
C TRP A 146 26.68 4.00 -15.29
N SER A 147 27.73 4.65 -15.81
CA SER A 147 27.84 6.12 -15.89
C SER A 147 26.75 6.73 -16.79
N ASN A 148 26.49 6.13 -17.95
CA ASN A 148 25.43 6.57 -18.85
C ASN A 148 24.05 6.39 -18.22
N MET A 149 23.84 5.26 -17.53
CA MET A 149 22.59 5.00 -16.82
C MET A 149 22.39 5.96 -15.63
N ALA A 150 23.44 6.25 -14.86
CA ALA A 150 23.40 7.23 -13.79
C ALA A 150 23.07 8.64 -14.32
N SER A 151 23.70 9.04 -15.43
CA SER A 151 23.40 10.30 -16.12
C SER A 151 21.93 10.37 -16.58
N HIS A 152 21.41 9.30 -17.17
CA HIS A 152 20.01 9.23 -17.59
C HIS A 152 19.05 9.35 -16.40
N LEU A 153 19.30 8.60 -15.33
CA LEU A 153 18.48 8.65 -14.12
C LEU A 153 18.47 10.05 -13.51
N ASN A 154 19.63 10.70 -13.41
CA ASN A 154 19.75 12.05 -12.85
C ASN A 154 19.15 13.15 -13.73
N ARG A 155 19.25 13.04 -15.07
CA ARG A 155 18.77 14.08 -15.99
C ARG A 155 17.29 13.95 -16.34
N PHE A 156 16.77 12.74 -16.45
CA PHE A 156 15.44 12.52 -17.03
C PHE A 156 14.42 11.95 -16.05
N VAL A 157 14.88 11.18 -15.05
CA VAL A 157 13.98 10.50 -14.12
C VAL A 157 13.84 11.31 -12.83
N ARG A 158 14.97 11.67 -12.20
CA ARG A 158 14.99 12.44 -10.95
C ARG A 158 14.19 13.75 -11.05
N PRO A 159 14.35 14.62 -12.07
CA PRO A 159 13.62 15.89 -12.11
C PRO A 159 12.12 15.73 -12.39
N ARG A 160 11.70 14.59 -12.97
CA ARG A 160 10.28 14.34 -13.29
C ARG A 160 9.53 13.67 -12.15
N LEU A 161 10.19 12.80 -11.38
CA LEU A 161 9.53 11.92 -10.41
C LEU A 161 9.89 12.22 -8.95
N ASP A 162 10.97 12.94 -8.67
CA ASP A 162 11.44 13.20 -7.29
C ASP A 162 10.93 14.52 -6.70
N GLY A 163 10.02 15.22 -7.39
CA GLY A 163 9.35 16.41 -6.84
C GLY A 163 10.22 17.67 -6.72
N GLY A 164 11.31 17.78 -7.49
CA GLY A 164 12.13 18.99 -7.56
C GLY A 164 11.48 20.11 -8.38
N ALA A 165 10.79 21.02 -7.68
CA ALA A 165 10.64 22.44 -8.00
C ALA A 165 10.87 22.88 -9.47
N ARG A 166 9.86 22.70 -10.34
CA ARG A 166 9.59 23.75 -11.31
C ARG A 166 8.71 24.77 -10.62
N GLY A 167 9.38 25.76 -10.02
CA GLY A 167 8.75 27.02 -9.71
C GLY A 167 7.96 27.50 -10.92
N TYR A 168 6.67 27.73 -10.70
CA TYR A 168 5.98 28.80 -11.40
C TYR A 168 6.76 30.09 -11.09
N GLN A 169 7.66 30.48 -11.97
CA GLN A 169 8.07 31.86 -12.11
C GLN A 169 7.83 32.26 -13.57
N ARG A 170 6.72 32.99 -13.73
CA ARG A 170 6.29 33.90 -14.79
C ARG A 170 6.57 33.52 -16.23
#